data_AF-A0A1Y1QKA7-F1
#
_entry.id   AF-A0A1Y1QKA7-F1
#
_cell.length_a   1.000
_cell.length_b   1.000
_cell.length_c   1.000
_cell.angle_alpha   90.00
_cell.angle_beta   90.00
_cell.angle_gamma   90.00
#
_symmetry.space_group_name_H-M   'P 1'
#
loop_
_entity.id
_entity.type
_entity.pdbx_description
1 polymer ?
#
loop_
_entity_poly.entity_id
_entity_poly.type
_entity_poly.pdbx_seq_one_letter_code
_entity_poly.pdbx_strand_id
1 'polypeptide(L)'
;MKTLPYLNTDLDLIAEQDLTLLVQALESSGLYSLHAGVRDDGKWFATLEVNEPADAALHLRQPELTIIAMLDAIEALDAPAGAIWDACMTKTLDIGYQCGGLWVRNGLTNATLTRLTALGVDVYISLYPCESDN
;
A
#
# COMPACT_ATOMS: atom_id res chain seq x y z
N MET A 1 19.93 -18.92 -0.96
CA MET A 1 18.55 -18.81 -1.50
C MET A 1 18.46 -17.46 -2.18
N LYS A 2 18.01 -17.35 -3.44
CA LYS A 2 17.92 -16.05 -4.12
C LYS A 2 16.72 -15.31 -3.52
N THR A 3 16.98 -14.28 -2.72
CA THR A 3 15.94 -13.41 -2.16
C THR A 3 15.16 -12.76 -3.30
N LEU A 4 13.83 -12.83 -3.22
CA LEU A 4 12.98 -12.05 -4.12
C LEU A 4 13.23 -10.58 -3.79
N PRO A 5 13.44 -9.71 -4.80
CA PRO A 5 13.75 -8.32 -4.54
C PRO A 5 12.54 -7.56 -4.00
N TYR A 6 11.30 -7.99 -4.29
CA TYR A 6 10.09 -7.37 -3.75
C TYR A 6 9.95 -7.67 -2.25
N LEU A 7 9.69 -6.64 -1.45
CA LEU A 7 9.50 -6.72 -0.02
C LEU A 7 8.01 -6.63 0.34
N ASN A 8 7.40 -5.48 0.04
CA ASN A 8 6.04 -5.14 0.40
C ASN A 8 5.52 -4.01 -0.50
N THR A 9 4.22 -3.72 -0.39
CA THR A 9 3.63 -2.49 -0.90
C THR A 9 2.89 -1.85 0.26
N ASP A 10 3.20 -0.60 0.55
CA ASP A 10 2.55 0.18 1.61
C ASP A 10 1.54 1.14 0.99
N LEU A 11 0.36 1.26 1.60
CA LEU A 11 -0.62 2.31 1.35
C LEU A 11 -0.44 3.41 2.37
N ASP A 12 0.12 4.53 1.93
CA ASP A 12 0.34 5.72 2.73
C ASP A 12 -0.76 6.77 2.51
N LEU A 13 -1.37 7.19 3.61
CA LEU A 13 -2.46 8.16 3.64
C LEU A 13 -2.07 9.36 4.50
N ILE A 14 -2.44 10.56 4.03
CA ILE A 14 -2.38 11.81 4.81
C ILE A 14 -3.68 12.56 4.62
N ALA A 15 -4.28 13.03 5.72
CA ALA A 15 -5.49 13.85 5.69
C ALA A 15 -5.50 14.92 6.79
N GLU A 16 -6.31 15.95 6.59
CA GLU A 16 -6.60 16.96 7.62
C GLU A 16 -7.65 16.49 8.64
N GLN A 17 -8.30 15.35 8.38
CA GLN A 17 -9.40 14.80 9.17
C GLN A 17 -9.09 13.39 9.68
N ASP A 18 -9.84 12.97 10.70
CA ASP A 18 -9.71 11.66 11.32
C ASP A 18 -9.84 10.51 10.30
N LEU A 19 -8.83 9.65 10.27
CA LEU A 19 -8.73 8.48 9.38
C LEU A 19 -9.27 7.19 10.00
N THR A 20 -9.67 7.19 11.28
CA THR A 20 -10.04 5.98 12.03
C THR A 20 -11.09 5.13 11.30
N LEU A 21 -12.15 5.76 10.79
CA LEU A 21 -13.20 5.06 10.07
C LEU A 21 -12.70 4.44 8.76
N LEU A 22 -11.86 5.16 8.00
CA LEU A 22 -11.27 4.66 6.76
C LEU A 22 -10.34 3.49 7.03
N VAL A 23 -9.47 3.60 8.05
CA VAL A 23 -8.56 2.52 8.47
C VAL A 23 -9.34 1.26 8.84
N GLN A 24 -10.38 1.39 9.67
CA GLN A 24 -11.22 0.24 10.07
C GLN A 24 -11.91 -0.43 8.88
N ALA A 25 -12.37 0.36 7.90
CA ALA A 25 -12.98 -0.17 6.68
C ALA A 25 -11.97 -0.94 5.82
N LEU A 26 -10.75 -0.41 5.66
CA LEU A 26 -9.67 -1.07 4.92
C LEU A 26 -9.19 -2.34 5.62
N GLU A 27 -9.07 -2.32 6.95
CA GLU A 27 -8.73 -3.50 7.75
C GLU A 27 -9.77 -4.61 7.60
N SER A 28 -11.05 -4.24 7.61
CA SER A 28 -12.17 -5.18 7.39
C SER A 28 -12.15 -5.80 5.98
N SER A 29 -11.51 -5.12 5.03
CA SER A 29 -11.28 -5.58 3.65
C SER A 29 -9.97 -6.36 3.44
N GLY A 30 -9.26 -6.68 4.52
CA GLY A 30 -8.06 -7.53 4.49
C GLY A 30 -6.73 -6.78 4.43
N LEU A 31 -6.71 -5.47 4.69
CA LEU A 31 -5.47 -4.75 4.96
C LEU A 31 -5.10 -4.86 6.45
N TYR A 32 -3.86 -4.55 6.76
CA TYR A 32 -3.33 -4.47 8.11
C TYR A 32 -2.73 -3.08 8.32
N SER A 33 -3.16 -2.37 9.37
CA SER A 33 -2.58 -1.08 9.74
C SER A 33 -1.24 -1.27 10.45
N LEU A 34 -0.15 -0.86 9.80
CA LEU A 34 1.18 -0.83 10.41
C LEU A 34 1.26 0.32 11.42
N HIS A 35 0.82 1.50 11.00
CA HIS A 35 0.83 2.72 11.79
C HIS A 35 -0.37 3.59 11.43
N ALA A 36 -1.03 4.18 12.43
CA ALA A 36 -2.05 5.20 12.22
C ALA A 36 -2.09 6.15 13.41
N GLY A 37 -2.38 7.43 13.16
CA GLY A 37 -2.52 8.43 14.21
C GLY A 37 -2.44 9.86 13.71
N VAL A 38 -2.04 10.75 14.61
CA VAL A 38 -1.85 12.18 14.35
C VAL A 38 -0.37 12.50 14.39
N ARG A 39 0.15 13.21 13.39
CA ARG A 39 1.53 13.71 13.31
C ARG A 39 1.70 14.98 14.15
N ASP A 40 2.96 15.36 14.38
CA ASP A 40 3.29 16.58 15.11
C ASP A 40 2.76 17.87 14.45
N ASP A 41 2.52 17.84 13.14
CA ASP A 41 1.92 18.96 12.39
C ASP A 41 0.38 19.01 12.49
N GLY A 42 -0.23 18.11 13.26
CA GLY A 42 -1.67 18.01 13.47
C GLY A 42 -2.42 17.23 12.40
N LYS A 43 -1.74 16.74 11.34
CA LYS A 43 -2.37 15.95 10.29
C LYS A 43 -2.52 14.50 10.68
N TRP A 44 -3.57 13.87 10.17
CA TRP A 44 -3.76 12.44 10.31
C TRP A 44 -2.95 11.67 9.27
N PHE A 45 -2.45 10.51 9.68
CA PHE A 45 -1.76 9.60 8.78
C PHE A 45 -2.10 8.14 9.07
N ALA A 46 -1.96 7.31 8.05
CA ALA A 46 -1.98 5.87 8.16
C ALA A 46 -1.06 5.24 7.12
N THR A 47 -0.42 4.13 7.49
CA THR A 47 0.34 3.25 6.61
C THR A 47 -0.23 1.84 6.78
N LEU A 48 -0.70 1.25 5.69
CA LEU A 48 -1.32 -0.08 5.69
C LEU A 48 -0.68 -0.98 4.63
N GLU A 49 -0.66 -2.29 4.87
CA GLU A 49 -0.23 -3.29 3.90
C GLU A 49 -1.27 -4.41 3.76
N VAL A 50 -1.11 -5.30 2.77
CA VAL A 50 -1.99 -6.47 2.65
C VAL A 50 -1.70 -7.44 3.79
N ASN A 51 -2.74 -7.89 4.48
CA ASN A 51 -2.60 -8.89 5.55
C ASN A 51 -2.34 -10.28 4.95
N GLU A 52 -1.16 -10.86 5.17
CA GLU A 52 -0.78 -12.17 4.63
C GLU A 52 -0.88 -13.29 5.69
N PRO A 53 -1.78 -14.27 5.53
CA PRO A 53 -1.65 -15.56 6.23
C PRO A 53 -0.43 -16.31 5.68
N ALA A 54 0.39 -16.89 6.57
CA ALA A 54 1.70 -17.48 6.26
C ALA A 54 1.73 -18.46 5.08
N ASP A 55 0.64 -19.20 4.81
CA ASP A 55 0.57 -20.20 3.75
C ASP A 55 -0.05 -19.70 2.43
N ALA A 56 -0.77 -18.57 2.44
CA ALA A 56 -1.41 -17.97 1.24
C ALA A 56 -0.55 -16.88 0.56
N ALA A 57 0.47 -16.38 1.27
CA ALA A 57 1.34 -15.26 0.95
C ALA A 57 2.12 -15.37 -0.38
N LEU A 58 2.38 -16.58 -0.89
CA LEU A 58 3.28 -16.76 -2.04
C LEU A 58 2.80 -16.06 -3.32
N HIS A 59 1.49 -15.96 -3.53
CA HIS A 59 0.91 -15.21 -4.64
C HIS A 59 0.98 -13.70 -4.44
N LEU A 60 0.93 -13.23 -3.19
CA LEU A 60 0.99 -11.82 -2.81
C LEU A 60 2.41 -11.26 -2.80
N ARG A 61 3.45 -12.09 -2.99
CA ARG A 61 4.83 -11.63 -3.26
C ARG A 61 5.07 -11.05 -4.66
N GLN A 62 4.00 -10.66 -5.36
CA GLN A 62 4.09 -9.93 -6.61
C GLN A 62 3.48 -8.54 -6.41
N PRO A 63 4.19 -7.46 -6.74
CA PRO A 63 3.71 -6.10 -6.52
C PRO A 63 2.35 -5.82 -7.19
N GLU A 64 2.11 -6.35 -8.39
CA GLU A 64 0.82 -6.11 -9.05
C GLU A 64 -0.35 -6.80 -8.30
N LEU A 65 -0.13 -7.96 -7.68
CA LEU A 65 -1.18 -8.67 -6.95
C LEU A 65 -1.50 -8.00 -5.61
N THR A 66 -0.51 -7.45 -4.90
CA THR A 66 -0.76 -6.63 -3.70
C THR A 66 -1.50 -5.36 -4.06
N ILE A 67 -1.09 -4.68 -5.14
CA ILE A 67 -1.76 -3.47 -5.63
C ILE A 67 -3.21 -3.80 -5.98
N ILE A 68 -3.48 -4.87 -6.72
CA ILE A 68 -4.86 -5.28 -7.04
C ILE A 68 -5.68 -5.49 -5.77
N ALA A 69 -5.16 -6.19 -4.77
CA ALA A 69 -5.87 -6.42 -3.51
C ALA A 69 -6.17 -5.10 -2.77
N MET A 70 -5.23 -4.16 -2.75
CA MET A 70 -5.44 -2.84 -2.16
C MET A 70 -6.50 -2.04 -2.92
N LEU A 71 -6.46 -2.06 -4.26
CA LEU A 71 -7.46 -1.37 -5.09
C LEU A 71 -8.84 -1.98 -4.89
N ASP A 72 -8.95 -3.31 -4.78
CA ASP A 72 -10.22 -4.00 -4.49
C ASP A 72 -10.80 -3.53 -3.15
N ALA A 73 -9.96 -3.40 -2.12
CA ALA A 73 -10.37 -2.91 -0.80
C ALA A 73 -10.82 -1.44 -0.82
N ILE A 74 -10.14 -0.58 -1.58
CA ILE A 74 -10.49 0.83 -1.73
C ILE A 74 -11.81 0.99 -2.51
N GLU A 75 -12.00 0.23 -3.59
CA GLU A 75 -13.23 0.26 -4.40
C GLU A 75 -14.45 -0.28 -3.64
N ALA A 76 -14.23 -1.11 -2.63
CA ALA A 76 -15.28 -1.66 -1.77
C ALA A 76 -15.68 -0.75 -0.59
N LEU A 77 -15.06 0.42 -0.43
CA LEU A 77 -15.37 1.36 0.64
C LEU A 77 -16.84 1.79 0.59
N ASP A 78 -17.47 1.85 1.77
CA ASP A 78 -18.81 2.41 1.90
C ASP A 78 -18.78 3.95 1.74
N ALA A 79 -19.96 4.57 1.60
CA ALA A 79 -20.02 6.00 1.35
C ALA A 79 -19.35 6.87 2.45
N PRO A 80 -19.50 6.56 3.76
CA PRO A 80 -18.75 7.26 4.81
C PRO A 80 -17.24 7.14 4.68
N ALA A 81 -16.68 5.94 4.52
CA ALA A 81 -15.23 5.76 4.40
C ALA A 81 -14.70 6.31 3.07
N GLY A 82 -15.46 6.15 1.98
CA GLY A 82 -15.16 6.71 0.67
C GLY A 82 -15.05 8.24 0.68
N ALA A 83 -15.91 8.93 1.44
CA ALA A 83 -15.79 10.38 1.59
C ALA A 83 -14.48 10.80 2.29
N ILE A 84 -13.99 10.01 3.26
CA ILE A 84 -12.70 10.24 3.92
C ILE A 84 -11.55 9.96 2.96
N TRP A 85 -11.66 8.87 2.18
CA TRP A 85 -10.71 8.56 1.11
C TRP A 85 -10.60 9.75 0.15
N ASP A 86 -11.71 10.21 -0.42
CA ASP A 86 -11.71 11.32 -1.38
C ASP A 86 -11.04 12.58 -0.81
N ALA A 87 -11.26 12.87 0.48
CA ALA A 87 -10.67 14.00 1.19
C ALA A 87 -9.17 13.85 1.55
N CYS A 88 -8.57 12.66 1.39
CA CYS A 88 -7.14 12.47 1.65
C CYS A 88 -6.28 13.33 0.72
N MET A 89 -5.32 14.04 1.30
CA MET A 89 -4.34 14.86 0.59
C MET A 89 -3.28 14.02 -0.12
N THR A 90 -2.91 12.90 0.50
CA THR A 90 -1.95 11.95 -0.03
C THR A 90 -2.59 10.57 -0.04
N LYS A 91 -2.43 9.89 -1.17
CA LYS A 91 -2.86 8.51 -1.42
C LYS A 91 -1.74 7.87 -2.23
N THR A 92 -0.84 7.17 -1.57
CA THR A 92 0.36 6.64 -2.24
C THR A 92 0.47 5.15 -2.01
N LEU A 93 0.77 4.40 -3.07
CA LEU A 93 1.26 3.04 -2.97
C LEU A 93 2.78 3.04 -3.14
N ASP A 94 3.52 2.74 -2.09
CA ASP A 94 4.98 2.63 -2.14
C ASP A 94 5.42 1.17 -2.23
N ILE A 95 6.08 0.82 -3.34
CA ILE A 95 6.54 -0.54 -3.60
C ILE A 95 7.98 -0.68 -3.10
N GLY A 96 8.16 -1.44 -2.02
CA GLY A 96 9.45 -1.72 -1.43
C GLY A 96 10.23 -2.80 -2.17
N TYR A 97 11.49 -2.52 -2.49
CA TYR A 97 12.44 -3.51 -2.98
C TYR A 97 13.77 -3.51 -2.22
N GLN A 98 14.32 -4.71 -2.05
CA GLN A 98 15.67 -4.93 -1.53
C GLN A 98 16.71 -4.79 -2.66
N CYS A 99 17.71 -3.93 -2.46
CA CYS A 99 18.88 -3.84 -3.34
C CYS A 99 19.73 -5.13 -3.24
N GLY A 100 20.47 -5.45 -4.31
CA GLY A 100 21.46 -6.54 -4.34
C GLY A 100 21.44 -7.41 -5.59
N GLY A 101 20.40 -7.31 -6.41
CA GLY A 101 20.36 -7.88 -7.77
C GLY A 101 20.84 -6.89 -8.84
N LEU A 102 21.20 -7.39 -10.03
CA LEU A 102 21.62 -6.55 -11.17
C LEU A 102 20.51 -5.64 -11.72
N TRP A 103 19.23 -6.01 -11.51
CA TRP A 103 18.05 -5.30 -11.98
C TRP A 103 16.78 -5.85 -11.35
N VAL A 104 15.80 -4.97 -11.12
CA VAL A 104 14.42 -5.32 -10.74
C VAL A 104 13.51 -4.86 -11.86
N ARG A 105 12.57 -5.71 -12.27
CA ARG A 105 11.55 -5.37 -13.26
C ARG A 105 10.19 -5.80 -12.75
N ASN A 106 9.33 -4.83 -12.53
CA ASN A 106 7.92 -5.03 -12.24
C ASN A 106 7.09 -4.23 -13.24
N GLY A 107 6.11 -4.87 -13.84
CA GLY A 107 5.15 -4.20 -14.72
C GLY A 107 3.82 -4.06 -14.01
N LEU A 108 3.09 -2.99 -14.34
CA LEU A 108 1.66 -2.89 -14.04
C LEU A 108 0.91 -2.96 -15.36
N THR A 109 -0.16 -3.74 -15.39
CA THR A 109 -1.06 -3.78 -16.54
C THR A 109 -1.80 -2.45 -16.70
N ASN A 110 -2.24 -2.16 -17.92
CA ASN A 110 -3.05 -0.96 -18.19
C ASN A 110 -4.34 -0.94 -17.37
N ALA A 111 -4.92 -2.11 -17.07
CA ALA A 111 -6.11 -2.22 -16.21
C ALA A 111 -5.79 -1.72 -14.80
N THR A 112 -4.70 -2.19 -14.19
CA THR A 112 -4.23 -1.74 -12.87
C THR A 112 -3.93 -0.24 -12.86
N LEU A 113 -3.22 0.27 -13.87
CA LEU A 113 -2.92 1.71 -14.01
C LEU A 113 -4.18 2.57 -14.14
N THR A 114 -5.21 2.07 -14.82
CA THR A 114 -6.49 2.77 -14.98
C THR A 114 -7.20 2.92 -13.63
N ARG A 115 -7.21 1.84 -12.82
CA ARG A 115 -7.80 1.85 -11.48
C ARG A 115 -7.07 2.80 -10.53
N LEU A 116 -5.73 2.76 -10.53
CA LEU A 116 -4.90 3.69 -9.76
C LEU A 116 -5.24 5.15 -10.08
N THR A 117 -5.32 5.48 -11.38
CA THR A 117 -5.67 6.82 -11.85
C THR A 117 -7.09 7.22 -11.42
N ALA A 118 -8.06 6.32 -11.53
CA ALA A 118 -9.45 6.58 -11.15
C ALA A 118 -9.60 6.85 -9.65
N LEU A 119 -8.79 6.21 -8.81
CA LEU A 119 -8.79 6.39 -7.36
C LEU A 119 -7.89 7.53 -6.87
N GLY A 120 -7.17 8.21 -7.78
CA GLY A 120 -6.26 9.29 -7.46
C GLY A 120 -5.05 8.84 -6.63
N VAL A 121 -4.52 7.66 -6.92
CA VAL A 121 -3.40 7.05 -6.20
C VAL A 121 -2.08 7.27 -6.94
N ASP A 122 -1.10 7.81 -6.24
CA ASP A 122 0.28 7.91 -6.72
C ASP A 122 1.05 6.61 -6.45
N VAL A 123 2.05 6.31 -7.27
CA VAL A 123 2.90 5.11 -7.10
C VAL A 123 4.34 5.53 -6.86
N TYR A 124 4.90 5.03 -5.75
CA TYR A 124 6.27 5.25 -5.32
C TYR A 124 7.04 3.92 -5.37
N ILE A 125 8.37 4.01 -5.44
CA ILE A 125 9.26 2.86 -5.39
C ILE A 125 10.38 3.19 -4.41
N SER A 126 10.39 2.48 -3.29
CA SER A 126 11.43 2.54 -2.27
C SER A 126 12.46 1.43 -2.47
N LEU A 127 13.74 1.81 -2.57
CA LEU A 127 14.87 0.89 -2.70
C LEU A 127 15.65 0.84 -1.39
N TYR A 128 15.54 -0.27 -0.67
CA TYR A 128 16.26 -0.51 0.57
C TYR A 128 17.68 -1.01 0.30
N PRO A 129 18.69 -0.56 1.07
CA PRO A 129 20.07 -0.99 0.89
C PRO A 129 20.20 -2.49 1.13
N CYS A 130 21.16 -3.14 0.45
CA CYS A 130 21.56 -4.52 0.76
C CYS A 130 21.85 -4.64 2.26
N GLU A 131 21.34 -5.65 2.96
CA GLU A 131 21.91 -6.01 4.25
C GLU A 131 23.41 -6.21 4.06
N SER A 132 24.22 -5.51 4.87
CA SER A 132 25.66 -5.74 4.89
C SER A 132 25.92 -7.17 5.35
N ASP A 133 26.75 -7.91 4.62
CA ASP A 133 27.30 -9.18 5.09
C ASP A 133 28.01 -8.92 6.44
N ASN A 134 27.34 -9.21 7.55
CA ASN A 134 27.95 -9.26 8.88
C ASN A 134 28.59 -10.63 9.09
#